data_AF-A0A075GLP2-F1
#
_entry.id   AF-A0A075GLP2-F1
#
_cell.length_a   1.000
_cell.length_b   1.000
_cell.length_c   1.000
_cell.angle_alpha   90.00
_cell.angle_beta   90.00
_cell.angle_gamma   90.00
#
_symmetry.space_group_name_H-M   'P 1'
#
loop_
_entity.id
_entity.type
_entity.pdbx_description
1 polymer ?
#
loop_
_entity_poly.entity_id
_entity_poly.type
_entity_poly.pdbx_seq_one_letter_code
_entity_poly.pdbx_strand_id
1 'polypeptide(L)'
;MTGAQKAFAAPPGISPIVVNERTKKYMIENPPNTMYFNLPRYFKYYEESKHTPFTPALPLLYAYREAMNMILEEGLDNRIKRHRICSDALYSGLSAIGLTPFAKENSRSTVVIALNYFEGLEDKTFRDTLAQKFRVLVAGGFGNLKGKVFRVGCMGEVNRYHVMRTVSSIASTLDMMGYNVDAKTGLKIAEEKLKNL
;
A
#
# COMPACT_ATOMS: atom_id res chain seq x y z
N MET A 1 2.45 2.91 15.30
CA MET A 1 2.16 4.12 14.50
C MET A 1 2.01 3.72 13.04
N THR A 2 1.05 4.29 12.32
CA THR A 2 0.88 4.08 10.87
C THR A 2 0.28 5.35 10.23
N GLY A 3 0.10 5.39 8.91
CA GLY A 3 -0.47 6.54 8.19
C GLY A 3 -1.85 6.25 7.60
N ALA A 4 -2.72 7.26 7.61
CA ALA A 4 -4.08 7.18 7.06
C ALA A 4 -4.13 6.87 5.55
N GLN A 5 -3.13 7.31 4.79
CA GLN A 5 -3.01 7.12 3.34
C GLN A 5 -2.48 5.75 2.88
N LYS A 6 -2.42 4.78 3.79
CA LYS A 6 -1.95 3.43 3.50
C LYS A 6 -3.13 2.48 3.43
N ALA A 7 -3.09 1.42 4.24
CA ALA A 7 -4.16 0.45 4.28
C ALA A 7 -5.50 1.10 4.63
N PHE A 8 -5.56 2.16 5.44
CA PHE A 8 -6.84 2.83 5.75
C PHE A 8 -7.54 3.42 4.52
N ALA A 9 -6.81 3.79 3.46
CA ALA A 9 -7.36 4.45 2.28
C ALA A 9 -8.00 5.84 2.55
N ALA A 10 -7.56 6.52 3.61
CA ALA A 10 -7.91 7.91 3.89
C ALA A 10 -6.88 8.89 3.30
N PRO A 11 -7.19 10.19 3.13
CA PRO A 11 -6.21 11.17 2.70
C PRO A 11 -4.98 11.27 3.64
N PRO A 12 -3.79 11.65 3.13
CA PRO A 12 -2.62 11.85 3.96
C PRO A 12 -2.81 13.02 4.94
N GLY A 13 -2.21 12.91 6.13
CA GLY A 13 -2.20 13.96 7.15
C GLY A 13 -2.61 13.51 8.55
N ILE A 14 -3.08 12.27 8.71
CA ILE A 14 -3.34 11.64 10.01
C ILE A 14 -2.42 10.43 10.21
N SER A 15 -1.92 10.31 11.43
CA SER A 15 -1.13 9.17 11.89
C SER A 15 -1.71 8.62 13.20
N PRO A 16 -2.47 7.52 13.19
CA PRO A 16 -2.89 6.87 14.43
C PRO A 16 -1.68 6.30 15.19
N ILE A 17 -1.68 6.55 16.50
CA ILE A 17 -0.67 6.08 17.43
C ILE A 17 -1.38 5.27 18.52
N VAL A 18 -0.87 4.06 18.76
CA VAL A 18 -1.30 3.19 19.87
C VAL A 18 -0.10 3.03 20.79
N VAL A 19 -0.31 3.24 22.08
CA VAL A 19 0.72 3.19 23.12
C VAL A 19 0.23 2.25 24.22
N ASN A 20 1.08 1.32 24.67
CA ASN A 20 0.75 0.45 25.79
C ASN A 20 0.99 1.17 27.14
N GLU A 21 0.43 0.63 28.23
CA GLU A 21 0.49 1.26 29.56
C GLU A 21 1.92 1.51 30.05
N ARG A 22 2.83 0.54 29.84
CA ARG A 22 4.24 0.68 30.20
C ARG A 22 4.88 1.91 29.52
N THR A 23 4.63 2.08 28.22
CA THR A 23 5.19 3.19 27.45
C THR A 23 4.52 4.51 27.81
N LYS A 24 3.19 4.51 28.02
CA LYS A 24 2.43 5.68 28.46
C LYS A 24 2.97 6.22 29.79
N LYS A 25 3.19 5.34 30.78
CA LYS A 25 3.80 5.70 32.08
C LYS A 25 5.18 6.35 31.89
N TYR A 26 6.07 5.71 31.13
CA TYR A 26 7.40 6.26 30.86
C TYR A 26 7.35 7.65 30.20
N MET A 27 6.48 7.84 29.21
CA MET A 27 6.31 9.12 28.52
C MET A 27 5.82 10.23 29.48
N ILE A 28 4.93 9.89 30.42
CA ILE A 28 4.43 10.84 31.43
C ILE A 28 5.53 11.24 32.41
N GLU A 29 6.33 10.27 32.87
CA GLU A 29 7.47 10.50 33.78
C GLU A 29 8.63 11.24 33.10
N ASN A 30 8.78 11.08 31.78
CA ASN A 30 9.88 11.61 30.98
C ASN A 30 9.35 12.36 29.74
N PRO A 31 8.60 13.47 29.91
CA PRO A 31 8.01 14.17 28.79
C PRO A 31 9.08 14.80 27.89
N PRO A 32 8.93 14.75 26.56
CA PRO A 32 9.90 15.36 25.65
C PRO A 32 9.85 16.89 25.75
N ASN A 33 10.98 17.57 25.51
CA ASN A 33 11.06 19.03 25.45
C ASN A 33 10.53 19.62 24.12
N THR A 34 9.48 19.00 23.55
CA THR A 34 8.80 19.49 22.35
C THR A 34 7.38 19.91 22.72
N MET A 35 6.80 20.84 21.95
CA MET A 35 5.42 21.28 22.17
C MET A 35 4.42 20.38 21.42
N TYR A 36 4.65 20.19 20.12
CA TYR A 36 3.67 19.52 19.24
C TYR A 36 3.70 17.99 19.37
N PHE A 37 4.86 17.37 19.54
CA PHE A 37 4.99 15.91 19.66
C PHE A 37 5.02 15.41 21.12
N ASN A 38 4.51 16.20 22.06
CA ASN A 38 4.39 15.83 23.46
C ASN A 38 3.12 15.01 23.71
N LEU A 39 3.17 13.69 23.47
CA LEU A 39 2.03 12.80 23.69
C LEU A 39 1.45 12.83 25.12
N PRO A 40 2.22 12.99 26.20
CA PRO A 40 1.67 13.22 27.54
C PRO A 40 0.65 14.37 27.61
N ARG A 41 0.91 15.47 26.89
CA ARG A 41 -0.05 16.58 26.76
C ARG A 41 -1.34 16.11 26.09
N TYR A 42 -1.27 15.31 25.03
CA TYR A 42 -2.46 14.77 24.36
C TYR A 42 -3.27 13.85 25.29
N PHE A 43 -2.59 13.01 26.07
CA PHE A 43 -3.27 12.15 27.05
C PHE A 43 -4.03 12.99 28.08
N LYS A 44 -3.38 14.02 28.65
CA LYS A 44 -3.99 14.93 29.63
C LYS A 44 -5.23 15.62 29.05
N TYR A 45 -5.13 16.25 27.87
CA TYR A 45 -6.25 16.93 27.24
C TYR A 45 -7.43 15.99 26.92
N TYR A 46 -7.13 14.76 26.49
CA TYR A 46 -8.15 13.75 26.23
C TYR A 46 -8.87 13.30 27.51
N GLU A 47 -8.16 13.15 28.63
CA GLU A 47 -8.81 12.82 29.91
C GLU A 47 -9.67 13.97 30.43
N GLU A 48 -9.19 15.21 30.35
CA GLU A 48 -9.88 16.39 30.89
C GLU A 48 -11.11 16.80 30.07
N SER A 49 -11.05 16.70 28.73
CA SER A 49 -12.04 17.31 27.85
C SER A 49 -12.37 16.51 26.59
N LYS A 50 -11.77 15.33 26.40
CA LYS A 50 -11.91 14.52 25.18
C LYS A 50 -11.49 15.27 23.90
N HIS A 51 -10.63 16.29 24.02
CA HIS A 51 -10.14 17.12 22.93
C HIS A 51 -8.64 16.91 22.65
N THR A 52 -8.16 17.51 21.54
CA THR A 52 -6.74 17.65 21.22
C THR A 52 -6.18 18.96 21.80
N PRO A 53 -4.87 19.04 22.11
CA PRO A 53 -4.24 20.26 22.64
C PRO A 53 -4.16 21.42 21.64
N PHE A 54 -4.41 21.16 20.36
CA PHE A 54 -4.41 22.15 19.28
C PHE A 54 -5.62 21.91 18.37
N THR A 55 -6.02 22.92 17.60
CA THR A 55 -7.09 22.81 16.61
C THR A 55 -6.71 21.76 15.56
N PRO A 56 -7.46 20.65 15.44
CA PRO A 56 -7.13 19.59 14.50
C PRO A 56 -7.64 19.91 13.08
N ALA A 57 -7.09 19.22 12.08
CA ALA A 57 -7.61 19.26 10.72
C ALA A 57 -8.94 18.50 10.62
N LEU A 58 -10.06 19.16 10.94
CA LEU A 58 -11.39 18.55 10.99
C LEU A 58 -11.76 17.75 9.72
N PRO A 59 -11.55 18.23 8.48
CA PRO A 59 -11.90 17.46 7.29
C PRO A 59 -11.15 16.12 7.21
N LEU A 60 -9.87 16.11 7.61
CA LEU A 60 -9.09 14.86 7.64
C LEU A 60 -9.60 13.92 8.73
N LEU A 61 -10.00 14.43 9.90
CA LEU A 61 -10.58 13.59 10.96
C LEU A 61 -11.89 12.93 10.51
N TYR A 62 -12.76 13.67 9.83
CA TYR A 62 -13.98 13.10 9.26
C TYR A 62 -13.69 12.05 8.19
N ALA A 63 -12.74 12.31 7.28
CA ALA A 63 -12.35 11.34 6.27
C ALA A 63 -11.71 10.08 6.88
N TYR A 64 -10.90 10.23 7.92
CA TYR A 64 -10.31 9.10 8.64
C TYR A 64 -11.36 8.28 9.41
N ARG A 65 -12.34 8.95 10.03
CA ARG A 65 -13.48 8.28 10.66
C ARG A 65 -14.26 7.44 9.65
N GLU A 66 -14.54 8.00 8.47
CA GLU A 66 -15.25 7.27 7.43
C GLU A 66 -14.47 6.07 6.91
N ALA A 67 -13.16 6.25 6.66
CA ALA A 67 -12.30 5.14 6.30
C ALA A 67 -12.28 4.02 7.35
N MET A 68 -12.37 4.35 8.64
CA MET A 68 -12.52 3.34 9.70
C MET A 68 -13.90 2.66 9.66
N ASN A 69 -14.98 3.39 9.41
CA ASN A 69 -16.32 2.81 9.26
C ASN A 69 -16.35 1.78 8.14
N MET A 70 -15.84 2.13 6.95
CA MET A 70 -15.75 1.21 5.81
C MET A 70 -14.98 -0.08 6.13
N ILE A 71 -13.89 0.02 6.93
CA ILE A 71 -13.13 -1.15 7.39
C ILE A 71 -13.97 -2.04 8.30
N LEU A 72 -14.71 -1.44 9.22
CA LEU A 72 -15.55 -2.16 10.19
C LEU A 72 -16.75 -2.81 9.51
N GLU A 73 -17.33 -2.14 8.51
CA GLU A 73 -18.42 -2.66 7.67
C GLU A 73 -17.98 -3.87 6.82
N GLU A 74 -16.80 -3.80 6.20
CA GLU A 74 -16.20 -4.94 5.49
C GLU A 74 -15.83 -6.08 6.47
N GLY A 75 -15.37 -5.71 7.66
CA GLY A 75 -14.74 -6.59 8.63
C GLY A 75 -13.23 -6.68 8.41
N LEU A 76 -12.45 -6.50 9.49
CA LEU A 76 -10.99 -6.45 9.42
C LEU A 76 -10.38 -7.72 8.80
N ASP A 77 -10.88 -8.90 9.17
CA ASP A 77 -10.39 -10.18 8.66
C ASP A 77 -10.67 -10.33 7.15
N ASN A 78 -11.84 -9.90 6.69
CA ASN A 78 -12.19 -9.89 5.28
C ASN A 78 -11.28 -8.95 4.49
N ARG A 79 -10.97 -7.78 5.05
CA ARG A 79 -10.05 -6.83 4.43
C ARG A 79 -8.63 -7.37 4.28
N ILE A 80 -8.12 -7.99 5.34
CA ILE A 80 -6.81 -8.67 5.32
C ILE A 80 -6.83 -9.81 4.30
N LYS A 81 -7.90 -10.61 4.26
CA LYS A 81 -8.08 -11.69 3.29
C LYS A 81 -8.09 -11.15 1.85
N ARG A 82 -8.81 -10.06 1.58
CA ARG A 82 -8.84 -9.39 0.29
C ARG A 82 -7.45 -8.91 -0.14
N HIS A 83 -6.70 -8.26 0.74
CA HIS A 83 -5.31 -7.86 0.44
C HIS A 83 -4.43 -9.07 0.12
N ARG A 84 -4.55 -10.18 0.88
CA ARG A 84 -3.82 -11.43 0.61
C ARG A 84 -4.14 -11.99 -0.77
N ILE A 85 -5.42 -12.17 -1.10
CA ILE A 85 -5.87 -12.69 -2.38
C ILE A 85 -5.41 -11.80 -3.54
N CYS A 86 -5.58 -10.47 -3.43
CA CYS A 86 -5.15 -9.54 -4.46
C CYS A 86 -3.63 -9.55 -4.66
N SER A 87 -2.86 -9.66 -3.57
CA SER A 87 -1.40 -9.70 -3.64
C SER A 87 -0.89 -10.99 -4.28
N ASP A 88 -1.50 -12.13 -3.95
CA ASP A 88 -1.16 -13.43 -4.56
C ASP A 88 -1.50 -13.42 -6.06
N ALA A 89 -2.64 -12.85 -6.44
CA ALA A 89 -3.01 -12.68 -7.84
C ALA A 89 -2.03 -11.79 -8.62
N LEU A 90 -1.56 -10.68 -8.02
CA LEU A 90 -0.53 -9.82 -8.61
C LEU A 90 0.80 -10.56 -8.76
N TYR A 91 1.30 -11.21 -7.70
CA TYR A 91 2.55 -11.98 -7.78
C TYR A 91 2.45 -13.10 -8.82
N SER A 92 1.37 -13.89 -8.79
CA SER A 92 1.19 -15.04 -9.68
C SER A 92 1.02 -14.60 -11.14
N GLY A 93 0.16 -13.62 -11.40
CA GLY A 93 -0.08 -13.11 -12.76
C GLY A 93 1.13 -12.41 -13.36
N LEU A 94 1.85 -11.61 -12.57
CA LEU A 94 3.07 -10.93 -13.05
C LEU A 94 4.25 -11.90 -13.20
N SER A 95 4.32 -12.94 -12.36
CA SER A 95 5.35 -14.00 -12.54
C SER A 95 5.10 -14.84 -13.78
N ALA A 96 3.83 -15.09 -14.11
CA ALA A 96 3.46 -15.84 -15.31
C ALA A 96 3.83 -15.12 -16.62
N ILE A 97 3.98 -13.80 -16.62
CA ILE A 97 4.49 -13.03 -17.77
C ILE A 97 6.01 -12.87 -17.75
N GLY A 98 6.72 -13.56 -16.84
CA GLY A 98 8.18 -13.62 -16.76
C GLY A 98 8.82 -12.74 -15.69
N LEU A 99 8.11 -11.81 -15.07
CA LEU A 99 8.70 -10.93 -14.04
C LEU A 99 9.02 -11.72 -12.78
N THR A 100 10.12 -11.41 -12.09
CA THR A 100 10.52 -12.16 -10.89
C THR A 100 10.29 -11.34 -9.63
N PRO A 101 9.63 -11.89 -8.59
CA PRO A 101 9.53 -11.22 -7.30
C PRO A 101 10.91 -10.95 -6.69
N PHE A 102 11.14 -9.73 -6.22
CA PHE A 102 12.42 -9.35 -5.62
C PHE A 102 12.71 -10.12 -4.32
N ALA A 103 11.68 -10.28 -3.48
CA ALA A 103 11.80 -10.97 -2.21
C ALA A 103 11.52 -12.48 -2.34
N LYS A 104 12.21 -13.28 -1.51
CA LYS A 104 11.90 -14.70 -1.29
C LYS A 104 10.45 -14.84 -0.83
N GLU A 105 9.81 -15.95 -1.21
CA GLU A 105 8.38 -16.19 -1.03
C GLU A 105 7.88 -15.93 0.41
N ASN A 106 8.58 -16.47 1.41
CA ASN A 106 8.25 -16.28 2.82
C ASN A 106 8.44 -14.85 3.36
N SER A 107 9.06 -13.97 2.59
CA SER A 107 9.36 -12.58 2.94
C SER A 107 8.58 -11.57 2.08
N ARG A 108 7.68 -12.05 1.21
CA ARG A 108 6.90 -11.19 0.32
C ARG A 108 5.88 -10.39 1.12
N SER A 109 5.77 -9.11 0.78
CA SER A 109 4.74 -8.24 1.34
C SER A 109 3.40 -8.47 0.66
N THR A 110 2.35 -8.48 1.46
CA THR A 110 0.95 -8.50 1.00
C THR A 110 0.48 -7.15 0.46
N VAL A 111 1.13 -6.06 0.85
CA VAL A 111 0.65 -4.70 0.54
C VAL A 111 1.47 -3.97 -0.52
N VAL A 112 2.67 -4.46 -0.82
CA VAL A 112 3.56 -3.90 -1.85
C VAL A 112 4.26 -5.04 -2.58
N ILE A 113 4.02 -5.12 -3.89
CA ILE A 113 4.52 -6.19 -4.75
C ILE A 113 5.77 -5.65 -5.43
N ALA A 114 6.94 -6.10 -4.99
CA ALA A 114 8.23 -5.70 -5.53
C ALA A 114 8.70 -6.74 -6.57
N LEU A 115 8.93 -6.29 -7.80
CA LEU A 115 9.33 -7.12 -8.93
C LEU A 115 10.60 -6.57 -9.54
N ASN A 116 11.50 -7.46 -9.95
CA ASN A 116 12.67 -7.10 -10.73
C ASN A 116 12.24 -6.67 -12.13
N TYR A 117 12.94 -5.67 -12.68
CA TYR A 117 12.84 -5.37 -14.10
C TYR A 117 13.44 -6.51 -14.94
N PHE A 118 12.99 -6.61 -16.19
CA PHE A 118 13.72 -7.41 -17.17
C PHE A 118 15.11 -6.83 -17.43
N GLU A 119 16.02 -7.68 -17.89
CA GLU A 119 17.33 -7.24 -18.31
C GLU A 119 17.22 -6.20 -19.44
N GLY A 120 17.99 -5.11 -19.32
CA GLY A 120 17.97 -3.99 -20.26
C GLY A 120 16.74 -3.08 -20.17
N LEU A 121 15.74 -3.37 -19.33
CA LEU A 121 14.52 -2.56 -19.24
C LEU A 121 14.80 -1.24 -18.51
N GLU A 122 14.56 -0.13 -19.18
CA GLU A 122 14.76 1.20 -18.60
C GLU A 122 13.56 1.62 -17.73
N ASP A 123 13.81 1.75 -16.43
CA ASP A 123 12.86 2.04 -15.35
C ASP A 123 11.94 3.24 -15.66
N LYS A 124 12.51 4.39 -16.04
CA LYS A 124 11.75 5.62 -16.25
C LYS A 124 10.80 5.49 -17.43
N THR A 125 11.28 4.97 -18.56
CA THR A 125 10.50 4.74 -19.78
C THR A 125 9.34 3.78 -19.52
N PHE A 126 9.58 2.68 -18.79
CA PHE A 126 8.52 1.75 -18.41
C PHE A 126 7.43 2.42 -17.56
N ARG A 127 7.81 3.10 -16.49
CA ARG A 127 6.84 3.75 -15.60
C ARG A 127 6.09 4.90 -16.27
N ASP A 128 6.78 5.69 -17.08
CA ASP A 128 6.19 6.81 -17.80
C ASP A 128 5.19 6.30 -18.86
N THR A 129 5.55 5.24 -19.60
CA THR A 129 4.66 4.59 -20.57
C THR A 129 3.41 4.04 -19.88
N LEU A 130 3.60 3.30 -18.78
CA LEU A 130 2.50 2.74 -17.99
C LEU A 130 1.54 3.83 -17.49
N ALA A 131 2.10 4.93 -16.95
CA ALA A 131 1.31 6.06 -16.44
C ALA A 131 0.59 6.83 -17.56
N GLN A 132 1.24 7.09 -18.69
CA GLN A 132 0.68 7.89 -19.78
C GLN A 132 -0.37 7.11 -20.59
N LYS A 133 -0.09 5.84 -20.91
CA LYS A 133 -0.96 5.02 -21.77
C LYS A 133 -2.12 4.39 -21.00
N PHE A 134 -1.87 3.94 -19.77
CA PHE A 134 -2.86 3.15 -19.02
C PHE A 134 -3.41 3.85 -17.78
N ARG A 135 -2.86 5.01 -17.41
CA ARG A 135 -3.19 5.74 -16.17
C ARG A 135 -2.97 4.86 -14.92
N VAL A 136 -1.99 3.96 -14.99
CA VAL A 136 -1.56 3.11 -13.88
C VAL A 136 -0.21 3.60 -13.40
N LEU A 137 -0.11 3.93 -12.11
CA LEU A 137 1.13 4.42 -11.51
C LEU A 137 1.75 3.32 -10.65
N VAL A 138 3.02 3.03 -10.91
CA VAL A 138 3.85 2.17 -10.07
C VAL A 138 5.08 2.96 -9.62
N ALA A 139 5.69 2.56 -8.51
CA ALA A 139 6.86 3.24 -7.97
C ALA A 139 8.14 2.49 -8.32
N GLY A 140 9.22 3.21 -8.66
CA GLY A 140 10.54 2.60 -8.82
C GLY A 140 11.15 2.17 -7.49
N GLY A 141 12.29 1.49 -7.57
CA GLY A 141 13.17 1.21 -6.43
C GLY A 141 13.83 2.48 -5.86
N PHE A 142 14.20 2.44 -4.58
CA PHE A 142 14.94 3.52 -3.91
C PHE A 142 16.38 3.08 -3.61
N GLY A 143 17.29 4.06 -3.48
CA GLY A 143 18.68 3.81 -3.14
C GLY A 143 19.33 2.78 -4.07
N ASN A 144 19.92 1.74 -3.48
CA ASN A 144 20.64 0.67 -4.19
C ASN A 144 19.76 -0.19 -5.12
N LEU A 145 18.43 -0.03 -5.06
CA LEU A 145 17.44 -0.71 -5.89
C LEU A 145 16.90 0.16 -7.04
N LYS A 146 17.32 1.42 -7.15
CA LYS A 146 16.93 2.31 -8.26
C LYS A 146 17.33 1.65 -9.59
N GLY A 147 16.41 1.61 -10.56
CA GLY A 147 16.65 0.98 -11.86
C GLY A 147 16.64 -0.55 -11.86
N LYS A 148 16.44 -1.21 -10.72
CA LYS A 148 16.48 -2.69 -10.61
C LYS A 148 15.11 -3.31 -10.36
N VAL A 149 14.25 -2.60 -9.64
CA VAL A 149 12.92 -3.08 -9.26
C VAL A 149 11.88 -2.00 -9.46
N PHE A 150 10.63 -2.42 -9.60
CA PHE A 150 9.46 -1.58 -9.40
C PHE A 150 8.52 -2.18 -8.37
N ARG A 151 7.57 -1.37 -7.90
CA ARG A 151 6.68 -1.67 -6.79
C ARG A 151 5.24 -1.32 -7.17
N VAL A 152 4.39 -2.33 -7.09
CA VAL A 152 2.93 -2.21 -7.27
C VAL A 152 2.27 -2.15 -5.89
N GLY A 153 1.42 -1.16 -5.66
CA GLY A 153 0.65 -1.04 -4.42
C GLY A 153 -0.54 -2.00 -4.41
N CYS A 154 -0.75 -2.71 -3.30
CA CYS A 154 -1.87 -3.63 -3.10
C CYS A 154 -2.46 -3.45 -1.69
N MET A 155 -3.02 -2.27 -1.42
CA MET A 155 -3.58 -1.92 -0.11
C MET A 155 -4.81 -1.03 -0.27
N GLY A 156 -5.52 -0.78 0.83
CA GLY A 156 -6.71 0.06 0.82
C GLY A 156 -7.85 -0.60 0.05
N GLU A 157 -8.42 0.11 -0.93
CA GLU A 157 -9.58 -0.30 -1.73
C GLU A 157 -9.25 -1.23 -2.91
N VAL A 158 -8.07 -1.85 -2.91
CA VAL A 158 -7.65 -2.80 -3.96
C VAL A 158 -8.64 -3.97 -4.10
N ASN A 159 -9.02 -4.30 -5.34
CA ASN A 159 -9.99 -5.36 -5.64
C ASN A 159 -9.67 -5.98 -7.01
N ARG A 160 -10.53 -6.89 -7.49
CA ARG A 160 -10.40 -7.58 -8.79
C ARG A 160 -10.09 -6.62 -9.93
N TYR A 161 -10.80 -5.50 -10.03
CA TYR A 161 -10.61 -4.51 -11.10
C TYR A 161 -9.18 -3.95 -11.11
N HIS A 162 -8.69 -3.54 -9.93
CA HIS A 162 -7.35 -2.98 -9.79
C HIS A 162 -6.25 -3.99 -10.17
N VAL A 163 -6.39 -5.25 -9.73
CA VAL A 163 -5.43 -6.30 -10.04
C VAL A 163 -5.40 -6.58 -11.54
N MET A 164 -6.55 -6.87 -12.15
CA MET A 164 -6.64 -7.22 -13.57
C MET A 164 -6.15 -6.09 -14.46
N ARG A 165 -6.54 -4.84 -14.17
CA ARG A 165 -6.08 -3.65 -14.90
C ARG A 165 -4.56 -3.48 -14.78
N THR A 166 -3.99 -3.74 -13.61
CA THR A 166 -2.54 -3.58 -13.40
C THR A 166 -1.75 -4.64 -14.16
N VAL A 167 -2.17 -5.91 -14.11
CA VAL A 167 -1.52 -7.00 -14.84
C VAL A 167 -1.59 -6.75 -16.35
N SER A 168 -2.77 -6.41 -16.90
CA SER A 168 -2.92 -6.16 -18.34
C SER A 168 -2.10 -4.95 -18.80
N SER A 169 -2.08 -3.88 -18.01
CA SER A 169 -1.34 -2.65 -18.35
C SER A 169 0.16 -2.87 -18.31
N ILE A 170 0.67 -3.62 -17.33
CA ILE A 170 2.10 -3.99 -17.27
C ILE A 170 2.48 -4.86 -18.45
N ALA A 171 1.72 -5.92 -18.74
CA ALA A 171 1.99 -6.79 -19.88
C ALA A 171 2.00 -6.02 -21.21
N SER A 172 1.00 -5.14 -21.42
CA SER A 172 0.94 -4.31 -22.62
C SER A 172 2.10 -3.31 -22.71
N THR A 173 2.54 -2.77 -21.57
CA THR A 173 3.70 -1.85 -21.54
C THR A 173 4.99 -2.59 -21.90
N LEU A 174 5.17 -3.82 -21.40
CA LEU A 174 6.33 -4.66 -21.74
C LEU A 174 6.35 -5.01 -23.23
N ASP A 175 5.20 -5.39 -23.79
CA ASP A 175 5.04 -5.68 -25.22
C ASP A 175 5.36 -4.45 -26.10
N MET A 176 4.85 -3.27 -25.75
CA MET A 176 5.17 -2.00 -26.42
C MET A 176 6.67 -1.64 -26.37
N MET A 177 7.38 -2.12 -25.35
CA MET A 177 8.83 -1.93 -25.18
C MET A 177 9.65 -3.04 -25.86
N GLY A 178 9.00 -3.96 -26.59
CA GLY A 178 9.66 -5.03 -27.33
C GLY A 178 9.95 -6.29 -26.52
N TYR A 179 9.39 -6.43 -25.31
CA TYR A 179 9.51 -7.65 -24.52
C TYR A 179 8.37 -8.61 -24.84
N ASN A 180 8.71 -9.81 -25.34
CA ASN A 180 7.71 -10.84 -25.63
C ASN A 180 7.13 -11.41 -24.33
N VAL A 181 5.88 -11.07 -24.03
CA VAL A 181 5.18 -11.49 -22.82
C VAL A 181 3.86 -12.18 -23.15
N ASP A 182 3.56 -13.28 -22.45
CA ASP A 182 2.28 -13.97 -22.58
C ASP A 182 1.21 -13.33 -21.68
N ALA A 183 0.69 -12.19 -22.11
CA ALA A 183 -0.34 -11.44 -21.40
C ALA A 183 -1.59 -12.30 -21.09
N LYS A 184 -1.93 -13.23 -21.99
CA LYS A 184 -3.13 -14.07 -21.86
C LYS A 184 -2.99 -15.04 -20.69
N THR A 185 -1.82 -15.68 -20.56
CA THR A 185 -1.51 -16.57 -19.43
C THR A 185 -1.43 -15.78 -18.11
N GLY A 186 -0.80 -14.60 -18.11
CA GLY A 186 -0.74 -13.74 -16.92
C GLY A 186 -2.13 -13.34 -16.38
N LEU A 187 -3.02 -12.93 -17.28
CA LEU A 187 -4.39 -12.55 -16.92
C LEU A 187 -5.21 -13.74 -16.43
N LYS A 188 -5.10 -14.89 -17.11
CA LYS A 188 -5.79 -16.12 -16.71
C LYS A 188 -5.40 -16.54 -15.29
N ILE A 189 -4.10 -16.57 -14.97
CA ILE A 189 -3.61 -16.95 -13.65
C ILE A 189 -4.06 -15.95 -12.58
N ALA A 190 -3.98 -14.64 -12.85
CA ALA A 190 -4.48 -13.63 -11.92
C ALA A 190 -5.98 -13.82 -11.64
N GLU A 191 -6.79 -14.07 -12.68
CA GLU A 191 -8.23 -14.30 -12.55
C GLU A 191 -8.55 -15.55 -11.73
N GLU A 192 -7.81 -16.64 -11.93
CA GLU A 192 -7.94 -17.87 -11.14
C GLU A 192 -7.67 -17.63 -9.66
N LYS A 193 -6.62 -16.89 -9.31
CA LYS A 193 -6.32 -16.52 -7.92
C LYS A 193 -7.40 -15.65 -7.30
N LEU A 194 -8.05 -14.81 -8.10
CA LEU A 194 -9.11 -13.92 -7.65
C LEU A 194 -10.47 -14.64 -7.48
N LYS A 195 -10.65 -15.90 -7.87
CA LYS A 195 -11.97 -16.59 -7.78
C LYS A 195 -12.59 -16.60 -6.38
N ASN A 196 -11.75 -16.58 -5.34
CA ASN A 196 -12.17 -16.63 -3.94
C ASN A 196 -12.27 -15.25 -3.26
N LEU A 197 -12.13 -14.17 -4.05
CA LEU A 197 -12.36 -12.80 -3.61
C LEU A 197 -13.84 -12.47 -3.62
#